data_AF-A0A2V8AJS0-F1
#
_entry.id   AF-A0A2V8AJS0-F1
#
_cell.length_a   1.000
_cell.length_b   1.000
_cell.length_c   1.000
_cell.angle_alpha   90.00
_cell.angle_beta   90.00
_cell.angle_gamma   90.00
#
_symmetry.space_group_name_H-M   'P 1'
#
loop_
_entity.id
_entity.type
_entity.pdbx_description
1 polymer ?
#
loop_
_entity_poly.entity_id
_entity_poly.type
_entity_poly.pdbx_seq_one_letter_code
_entity_poly.pdbx_strand_id
1 'polypeptide(L)'
;MNVRCTALVGAAVAVVLSSAPVHAGDEQADRKQVQQLFEKYLSSVKGADLVLASEVWSQTADVVAVTPFGRFQGWDSVKTNIYINFLQKAFSERNLE
;
A
#
# COMPACT_ATOMS: atom_id res chain seq x y z
N MET A 1 -22.17 18.52 66.17
CA MET A 1 -21.22 19.08 65.19
C MET A 1 -19.92 18.31 65.35
N ASN A 2 -19.56 17.47 64.36
CA ASN A 2 -18.22 16.89 64.13
C ASN A 2 -18.28 16.14 62.79
N VAL A 3 -17.73 16.77 61.75
CA VAL A 3 -17.66 16.26 60.38
C VAL A 3 -16.48 15.29 60.30
N ARG A 4 -16.74 14.02 59.99
CA ARG A 4 -15.69 13.04 59.65
C ARG A 4 -15.62 12.96 58.13
N CYS A 5 -14.64 13.61 57.53
CA CYS A 5 -14.29 13.47 56.12
C CYS A 5 -13.80 12.04 55.86
N THR A 6 -14.66 11.20 55.28
CA THR A 6 -14.24 9.94 54.68
C THR A 6 -13.54 10.25 53.35
N ALA A 7 -12.22 10.10 53.33
CA ALA A 7 -11.42 10.24 52.12
C ALA A 7 -11.80 9.14 51.12
N LEU A 8 -12.26 9.55 49.94
CA LEU A 8 -12.42 8.68 48.77
C LEU A 8 -11.02 8.30 48.27
N VAL A 9 -10.64 7.03 48.43
CA VAL A 9 -9.46 6.44 47.78
C VAL A 9 -9.82 6.25 46.31
N GLY A 10 -9.56 7.27 45.49
CA GLY A 10 -9.66 7.16 44.04
C GLY A 10 -8.51 6.31 43.52
N ALA A 11 -8.80 5.11 43.02
CA ALA A 11 -7.85 4.32 42.27
C ALA A 11 -7.60 5.00 40.92
N ALA A 12 -6.49 5.73 40.80
CA ALA A 12 -6.04 6.27 39.53
C ALA A 12 -5.51 5.12 38.66
N VAL A 13 -6.29 4.66 37.69
CA VAL A 13 -5.81 3.79 36.62
C VAL A 13 -4.94 4.64 35.70
N ALA A 14 -3.62 4.55 35.89
CA ALA A 14 -2.66 5.13 34.97
C ALA A 14 -2.70 4.33 33.66
N VAL A 15 -3.36 4.88 32.63
CA VAL A 15 -3.22 4.40 31.26
C VAL A 15 -1.81 4.74 30.82
N VAL A 16 -0.91 3.75 30.88
CA VAL A 16 0.41 3.85 30.28
C VAL A 16 0.22 3.81 28.77
N LEU A 17 0.20 4.98 28.14
CA LEU A 17 0.35 5.08 26.69
C LEU A 17 1.79 4.64 26.37
N SER A 18 1.98 3.35 26.07
CA SER A 18 3.22 2.85 25.49
C SER A 18 3.37 3.47 24.11
N SER A 19 4.06 4.62 24.03
CA SER A 19 4.62 5.12 22.79
C SER A 19 5.67 4.10 22.34
N ALA A 20 5.27 3.19 21.43
CA ALA A 20 6.24 2.41 20.69
C ALA A 20 7.21 3.40 20.02
N PRO A 21 8.54 3.16 20.08
CA PRO A 21 9.46 3.98 19.33
C PRO A 21 9.06 3.88 17.86
N VAL A 22 8.69 5.02 17.27
CA VAL A 22 8.68 5.17 15.82
C VAL A 22 10.10 4.86 15.41
N HIS A 23 10.32 3.66 14.86
CA HIS A 23 11.58 3.34 14.24
C HIS A 23 11.72 4.37 13.13
N ALA A 24 12.69 5.27 13.25
CA ALA A 24 13.07 6.11 12.12
C ALA A 24 13.53 5.12 11.05
N GLY A 25 12.69 4.90 10.04
CA GLY A 25 13.04 4.08 8.89
C GLY A 25 14.30 4.65 8.27
N ASP A 26 15.15 3.77 7.73
CA ASP A 26 16.27 4.22 6.91
C ASP A 26 15.69 4.77 5.60
N GLU A 27 15.45 6.08 5.55
CA GLU A 27 14.84 6.76 4.42
C GLU A 27 15.60 6.50 3.10
N GLN A 28 16.92 6.27 3.16
CA GLN A 28 17.73 5.94 2.01
C GLN A 28 17.45 4.50 1.56
N ALA A 29 17.36 3.55 2.49
CA ALA A 29 16.98 2.17 2.18
C ALA A 29 15.56 2.08 1.61
N ASP A 30 14.60 2.77 2.23
CA ASP A 30 13.20 2.79 1.78
C ASP A 30 13.07 3.38 0.38
N ARG A 31 13.75 4.51 0.12
CA ARG A 31 13.81 5.12 -1.22
C ARG A 31 14.36 4.15 -2.27
N LYS A 32 15.43 3.42 -1.92
CA LYS A 32 16.03 2.43 -2.82
C LYS A 32 15.05 1.28 -3.12
N GLN A 33 14.34 0.80 -2.10
CA GLN A 33 13.34 -0.25 -2.27
C GLN A 33 12.16 0.20 -3.16
N VAL A 34 11.66 1.42 -2.94
CA VAL A 34 10.60 2.01 -3.79
C VAL A 34 11.09 2.15 -5.23
N GLN A 35 12.32 2.63 -5.46
CA GLN A 35 12.88 2.70 -6.81
C GLN A 35 12.93 1.33 -7.47
N GLN A 36 13.42 0.30 -6.76
CA GLN A 36 13.48 -1.07 -7.28
C GLN A 36 12.10 -1.63 -7.62
N LEU A 37 11.10 -1.36 -6.77
CA LEU A 37 9.72 -1.76 -7.03
C LEU A 37 9.14 -1.02 -8.26
N PHE A 38 9.47 0.26 -8.43
CA PHE A 38 9.07 1.05 -9.59
C PHE A 38 9.71 0.54 -10.88
N GLU A 39 11.00 0.18 -10.88
CA GLU A 39 11.64 -0.45 -12.03
C GLU A 39 10.97 -1.79 -12.39
N LYS A 40 10.63 -2.60 -11.38
CA LYS A 40 9.87 -3.84 -11.59
C LYS A 40 8.49 -3.56 -12.20
N TYR A 41 7.80 -2.53 -11.73
CA TYR A 41 6.55 -2.07 -12.33
C TYR A 41 6.72 -1.72 -13.81
N LEU A 42 7.73 -0.90 -14.16
CA LEU A 42 8.01 -0.54 -15.55
C LEU A 42 8.29 -1.77 -16.41
N SER A 43 9.12 -2.71 -15.94
CA SER A 43 9.37 -3.98 -16.62
C SER A 43 8.09 -4.79 -16.83
N SER A 44 7.23 -4.87 -15.81
CA SER A 44 5.95 -5.59 -15.91
C SER A 44 5.03 -4.98 -16.98
N VAL A 45 4.97 -3.65 -17.10
CA VAL A 45 4.13 -2.98 -18.09
C VAL A 45 4.72 -3.11 -19.51
N LYS A 46 6.03 -2.91 -19.67
CA LYS A 46 6.72 -3.10 -20.97
C LYS A 46 6.54 -4.54 -21.47
N GLY A 47 6.75 -5.53 -20.61
CA GLY A 47 6.56 -6.93 -20.93
C GLY A 47 5.09 -7.36 -21.03
N ALA A 48 4.16 -6.59 -20.46
CA ALA A 48 2.84 -7.07 -20.04
C ALA A 48 2.92 -8.41 -19.28
N ASP A 49 3.92 -8.50 -18.40
CA ASP A 49 4.27 -9.69 -17.63
C ASP A 49 3.40 -9.78 -16.37
N LEU A 50 2.53 -10.79 -16.34
CA LEU A 50 1.59 -11.00 -15.24
C LEU A 50 2.27 -11.51 -13.96
N VAL A 51 3.41 -12.19 -14.07
CA VAL A 51 4.17 -12.68 -12.91
C VAL A 51 4.79 -11.48 -12.22
N LEU A 52 5.54 -10.65 -12.95
CA LEU A 52 6.13 -9.42 -12.38
C LEU A 52 5.06 -8.48 -11.85
N ALA A 53 3.93 -8.33 -12.55
CA ALA A 53 2.84 -7.49 -12.08
C ALA A 53 2.25 -8.00 -10.75
N SER A 54 2.11 -9.31 -10.57
CA SER A 54 1.58 -9.88 -9.32
C SER A 54 2.48 -9.62 -8.10
N GLU A 55 3.77 -9.38 -8.32
CA GLU A 55 4.73 -9.01 -7.27
C GLU A 55 4.73 -7.51 -6.94
N VAL A 56 4.15 -6.67 -7.82
CA VAL A 56 4.09 -5.21 -7.66
C VAL A 56 2.76 -4.77 -7.05
N TRP A 57 1.66 -5.33 -7.53
CA TRP A 57 0.32 -4.92 -7.10
C TRP A 57 -0.07 -5.61 -5.81
N SER A 58 -0.61 -4.83 -4.87
CA SER A 58 -1.28 -5.41 -3.71
C SER A 58 -2.44 -6.31 -4.15
N GLN A 59 -2.60 -7.43 -3.46
CA GLN A 59 -3.63 -8.42 -3.74
C GLN A 59 -4.95 -8.13 -2.99
N THR A 60 -5.02 -6.96 -2.35
CA THR A 60 -6.17 -6.49 -1.58
C THR A 60 -7.25 -5.87 -2.49
N ALA A 61 -8.50 -5.89 -2.02
CA ALA A 61 -9.65 -5.38 -2.78
C ALA A 61 -9.75 -3.85 -2.86
N ASP A 62 -8.89 -3.14 -2.13
CA ASP A 62 -8.81 -1.68 -2.03
C ASP A 62 -7.85 -1.05 -3.06
N VAL A 63 -7.10 -1.86 -3.83
CA VAL A 63 -6.30 -1.36 -4.95
C VAL A 63 -7.21 -0.68 -5.98
N VAL A 64 -6.81 0.52 -6.41
CA VAL A 64 -7.50 1.24 -7.48
C VAL A 64 -6.49 1.80 -8.47
N ALA A 65 -6.62 1.39 -9.73
CA ALA A 65 -5.90 2.00 -10.84
C ALA A 65 -6.83 2.98 -11.58
N VAL A 66 -6.39 4.21 -11.77
CA VAL A 66 -7.11 5.22 -12.55
C VAL A 66 -6.26 5.56 -13.77
N THR A 67 -6.84 5.40 -14.95
CA THR A 67 -6.20 5.70 -16.23
C THR A 67 -7.13 6.58 -17.07
N PRO A 68 -6.66 7.18 -18.18
CA PRO A 68 -7.54 7.93 -19.09
C PRO A 68 -8.73 7.12 -19.62
N PHE A 69 -8.68 5.79 -19.56
CA PHE A 69 -9.70 4.89 -20.10
C PHE A 69 -10.63 4.29 -19.03
N GLY A 70 -10.40 4.57 -17.75
CA GLY A 70 -11.31 4.12 -16.70
C GLY A 70 -10.69 3.99 -15.31
N ARG A 71 -11.49 3.42 -14.41
CA ARG A 71 -11.15 3.09 -13.02
C ARG A 71 -11.28 1.58 -12.83
N PHE A 72 -10.25 0.95 -12.29
CA PHE A 72 -10.16 -0.50 -12.11
C PHE A 72 -9.90 -0.81 -10.64
N GLN A 73 -10.83 -1.50 -9.99
CA GLN A 73 -10.76 -1.83 -8.57
C GLN A 73 -10.40 -3.30 -8.35
N GLY A 74 -9.44 -3.53 -7.46
CA GLY A 74 -8.89 -4.85 -7.14
C GLY A 74 -7.91 -5.39 -8.19
N TRP A 75 -7.05 -6.31 -7.74
CA TRP A 75 -6.03 -6.92 -8.59
C TRP A 75 -6.61 -7.61 -9.83
N ASP A 76 -7.71 -8.37 -9.70
CA ASP A 76 -8.31 -9.07 -10.83
C ASP A 76 -8.74 -8.12 -11.97
N SER A 77 -9.23 -6.93 -11.61
CA SER A 77 -9.61 -5.90 -12.58
C SER A 77 -8.38 -5.29 -13.24
N VAL A 78 -7.33 -5.00 -12.47
CA VAL A 78 -6.04 -4.52 -13.02
C VAL A 78 -5.43 -5.54 -13.97
N LYS A 79 -5.33 -6.81 -13.55
CA LYS A 79 -4.82 -7.92 -14.35
C LYS A 79 -5.59 -8.09 -15.65
N THR A 80 -6.91 -8.19 -15.57
CA THR A 80 -7.75 -8.48 -16.74
C THR A 80 -7.83 -7.30 -17.69
N ASN A 81 -8.11 -6.10 -17.15
CA ASN A 81 -8.45 -4.97 -18.01
C ASN A 81 -7.24 -4.16 -18.44
N ILE A 82 -6.22 -4.03 -17.58
CA ILE A 82 -5.00 -3.30 -17.93
C ILE A 82 -3.99 -4.26 -18.59
N TYR A 83 -3.58 -5.34 -17.91
CA TYR A 83 -2.50 -6.17 -18.46
C TYR A 83 -2.95 -7.00 -19.66
N ILE A 84 -4.07 -7.73 -19.55
CA ILE A 84 -4.50 -8.62 -20.65
C ILE A 84 -5.19 -7.82 -21.76
N ASN A 85 -6.27 -7.10 -21.44
CA ASN A 85 -7.10 -6.49 -22.48
C ASN A 85 -6.44 -5.26 -23.12
N PHE A 86 -5.72 -4.45 -22.35
CA PHE A 86 -5.06 -3.27 -22.89
C PHE A 86 -3.63 -3.58 -23.33
N LEU A 87 -2.73 -3.96 -22.42
CA LEU A 87 -1.31 -4.09 -22.75
C LEU A 87 -1.04 -5.25 -23.72
N GLN A 88 -1.54 -6.46 -23.47
CA GLN A 88 -1.26 -7.63 -24.33
C GLN A 88 -2.04 -7.60 -25.66
N LYS A 89 -3.33 -7.26 -25.64
CA LYS A 89 -4.18 -7.34 -26.84
C LYS A 89 -4.16 -6.09 -27.72
N ALA A 90 -3.94 -4.89 -27.16
CA ALA A 90 -4.04 -3.65 -27.95
C ALA A 90 -2.70 -3.22 -28.58
N PHE A 91 -1.56 -3.79 -28.15
CA PHE A 91 -0.23 -3.38 -28.63
C PHE A 91 0.64 -4.58 -28.99
N SER A 92 1.22 -4.54 -30.19
CA SER A 92 2.20 -5.53 -30.66
C SER A 92 3.60 -5.31 -30.04
N GLU A 93 3.95 -4.06 -29.72
CA GLU A 93 5.18 -3.65 -29.05
C GLU A 93 4.87 -2.57 -28.01
N ARG A 94 5.62 -2.54 -26.90
CA ARG A 94 5.38 -1.62 -25.77
C ARG A 94 6.69 -0.99 -25.32
N ASN A 95 6.82 0.32 -25.53
CA ASN A 95 7.91 1.11 -24.97
C ASN A 95 7.33 2.22 -24.09
N LEU A 96 7.81 2.28 -22.84
CA LEU A 96 7.56 3.41 -21.95
C LEU A 96 8.84 4.22 -21.97
N GLU A 97 8.81 5.35 -22.67
CA GLU A 97 9.85 6.38 -22.64
C GLU A 97 9.66 7.34 -21.48
#